data_AF-A0A7S0YTV2-F1
#
_entry.id   AF-A0A7S0YTV2-F1
#
_cell.length_a   1.000
_cell.length_b   1.000
_cell.length_c   1.000
_cell.angle_alpha   90.00
_cell.angle_beta   90.00
_cell.angle_gamma   90.00
#
_symmetry.space_group_name_H-M   'P 1'
#
loop_
_entity.id
_entity.type
_entity.pdbx_description
1 polymer ?
#
loop_
_entity_poly.entity_id
_entity_poly.type
_entity_poly.pdbx_seq_one_letter_code
_entity_poly.pdbx_strand_id
1 'polypeptide(L)'
;AGAAAAGGELPVLMLCHATGFCKETWLPVVEELAKLTRSPLRWIAIDFSGHGDSRPLPSRPPPWGEVFGGDVLSALDELVGPSGEVVGIGHSMGGAALLSASLQRPGSFRKLFLIEPILLDPASAPSPGDMSGHLSSAAKRRKARWGDMGDAESYLRSRRPFQNFSQQGMDAMVRGCLRLSDDGVGAELKCDPESESDVYLGQGQGGGGTACGRQSRGSARRHTSSLGRCLPRSSPPRTFEPSPPGSRDLRARCWRGLGTLVSWRTPPKWRARRHWRWGGRSQSASGAGF
;
A
#
# COMPACT_ATOMS: atom_id res chain seq x y z
N ALA A 1 5.76 0.33 40.85
CA ALA A 1 4.61 1.17 40.48
C ALA A 1 4.91 1.78 39.13
N GLY A 2 4.21 1.35 38.07
CA GLY A 2 4.45 1.82 36.70
C GLY A 2 4.00 3.26 36.54
N ALA A 3 4.89 4.12 36.06
CA ALA A 3 4.54 5.45 35.62
C ALA A 3 3.51 5.31 34.50
N ALA A 4 2.28 5.75 34.75
CA ALA A 4 1.30 5.99 33.71
C ALA A 4 1.94 6.95 32.69
N ALA A 5 2.17 6.46 31.48
CA ALA A 5 2.62 7.32 30.39
C ALA A 5 1.57 8.43 30.23
N ALA A 6 2.02 9.68 30.31
CA ALA A 6 1.21 10.86 30.07
C ALA A 6 0.39 10.67 28.78
N GLY A 7 -0.91 11.00 28.84
CA GLY A 7 -1.91 10.72 27.81
C GLY A 7 -1.67 11.41 26.48
N GLY A 8 -0.72 10.91 25.70
CA GLY A 8 -0.60 11.17 24.27
C GLY A 8 -1.53 10.27 23.47
N GLU A 9 -2.10 10.79 22.38
CA GLU A 9 -2.83 9.95 21.43
C GLU A 9 -1.94 8.80 20.92
N LEU A 10 -2.52 7.61 20.78
CA LEU A 10 -1.83 6.47 20.19
C LEU A 10 -1.38 6.81 18.75
N PRO A 11 -0.16 6.41 18.35
CA PRO A 11 0.35 6.71 17.03
C PRO A 11 -0.50 6.05 15.94
N VAL A 12 -0.60 6.72 14.80
CA VAL A 12 -1.29 6.19 13.62
C VAL A 12 -0.30 5.38 12.80
N LEU A 13 -0.67 4.15 12.44
CA LEU A 13 0.07 3.32 11.49
C LEU A 13 -0.31 3.74 10.06
N MET A 14 0.65 4.24 9.29
CA MET A 14 0.50 4.57 7.87
C MET A 14 1.02 3.41 7.03
N LEU A 15 0.12 2.68 6.37
CA LEU A 15 0.38 1.44 5.64
C LEU A 15 0.39 1.70 4.13
N CYS A 16 1.50 1.36 3.48
CA CYS A 16 1.76 1.68 2.07
C CYS A 16 2.08 0.40 1.26
N HIS A 17 1.22 0.05 0.31
CA HIS A 17 1.32 -1.20 -0.46
C HIS A 17 2.43 -1.18 -1.55
N ALA A 18 2.74 -2.35 -2.11
CA ALA A 18 3.68 -2.52 -3.23
C ALA A 18 3.06 -2.23 -4.60
N THR A 19 3.87 -2.09 -5.65
CA THR A 19 3.38 -1.95 -7.04
C THR A 19 2.50 -3.15 -7.41
N GLY A 20 1.34 -2.91 -8.04
CA GLY A 20 0.38 -3.94 -8.42
C GLY A 20 -0.48 -4.50 -7.27
N PHE A 21 -0.34 -3.96 -6.06
CA PHE A 21 -1.15 -4.29 -4.87
C PHE A 21 -2.17 -3.16 -4.59
N CYS A 22 -2.91 -3.27 -3.49
CA CYS A 22 -3.89 -2.30 -3.01
C CYS A 22 -3.87 -2.18 -1.48
N LYS A 23 -4.55 -1.16 -0.94
CA LYS A 23 -4.71 -0.91 0.51
C LYS A 23 -5.27 -2.11 1.28
N GLU A 24 -6.20 -2.87 0.69
CA GLU A 24 -6.82 -4.03 1.33
C GLU A 24 -5.80 -5.13 1.70
N THR A 25 -4.67 -5.21 0.99
CA THR A 25 -3.63 -6.22 1.27
C THR A 25 -3.01 -6.11 2.67
N TRP A 26 -3.18 -4.96 3.33
CA TRP A 26 -2.79 -4.78 4.71
C TRP A 26 -3.80 -5.29 5.74
N LEU A 27 -5.05 -5.57 5.36
CA LEU A 27 -6.10 -5.99 6.29
C LEU A 27 -5.69 -7.22 7.12
N PRO A 28 -5.21 -8.33 6.53
CA PRO A 28 -4.81 -9.49 7.32
C PRO A 28 -3.66 -9.18 8.28
N VAL A 29 -2.74 -8.30 7.86
CA VAL A 29 -1.60 -7.89 8.70
C VAL A 29 -2.08 -7.10 9.91
N VAL A 30 -2.98 -6.14 9.71
CA VAL A 30 -3.49 -5.30 10.79
C VAL A 30 -4.37 -6.10 11.75
N GLU A 31 -5.13 -7.08 11.25
CA GLU A 31 -5.90 -8.00 12.07
C GLU A 31 -5.01 -8.86 12.97
N GLU A 32 -3.89 -9.38 12.45
CA GLU A 32 -2.91 -10.10 13.28
C GLU A 32 -2.21 -9.18 14.28
N LEU A 33 -1.80 -7.98 13.86
CA LEU A 33 -1.19 -7.00 14.78
C LEU A 33 -2.15 -6.62 15.91
N ALA A 34 -3.45 -6.47 15.63
CA ALA A 34 -4.46 -6.15 16.63
C ALA A 34 -4.60 -7.23 17.72
N LYS A 35 -4.35 -8.50 17.38
CA LYS A 35 -4.35 -9.61 18.36
C LYS A 35 -3.13 -9.58 19.27
N LEU A 36 -2.01 -9.01 18.81
CA LEU A 36 -0.74 -8.97 19.55
C LEU A 36 -0.64 -7.78 20.51
N THR A 37 -1.51 -6.78 20.39
CA THR A 37 -1.50 -5.59 21.25
C THR A 37 -2.65 -5.58 22.25
N ARG A 38 -2.40 -5.01 23.44
CA ARG A 38 -3.44 -4.75 24.45
C ARG A 38 -4.15 -3.41 24.24
N SER A 39 -3.60 -2.54 23.39
CA SER A 39 -4.14 -1.21 23.09
C SER A 39 -4.73 -1.17 21.68
N PRO A 40 -5.81 -0.41 21.44
CA PRO A 40 -6.39 -0.27 20.11
C PRO A 40 -5.36 0.22 19.09
N LEU A 41 -5.38 -0.34 17.87
CA LEU A 41 -4.57 0.16 16.77
C LEU A 41 -5.34 1.26 16.02
N ARG A 42 -4.69 2.40 15.81
CA ARG A 42 -5.11 3.40 14.82
C ARG A 42 -4.28 3.19 13.58
N TRP A 43 -4.92 3.01 12.43
CA TRP A 43 -4.21 2.74 11.19
C TRP A 43 -4.94 3.33 9.99
N ILE A 44 -4.17 3.62 8.96
CA ILE A 44 -4.59 4.12 7.66
C ILE A 44 -3.82 3.33 6.62
N ALA A 45 -4.54 2.76 5.66
CA ALA A 45 -3.95 2.19 4.44
C ALA A 45 -4.47 2.98 3.24
N ILE A 46 -3.56 3.33 2.33
CA ILE A 46 -3.86 4.13 1.14
C ILE A 46 -3.64 3.33 -0.13
N ASP A 47 -4.43 3.63 -1.16
CA ASP A 47 -4.06 3.28 -2.53
C ASP A 47 -3.23 4.40 -3.14
N PHE A 48 -2.12 4.05 -3.76
CA PHE A 48 -1.31 4.99 -4.52
C PHE A 48 -1.97 5.37 -5.84
N SER A 49 -1.57 6.52 -6.42
CA SER A 49 -1.98 6.88 -7.77
C SER A 49 -1.67 5.74 -8.77
N GLY A 50 -2.62 5.45 -9.67
CA GLY A 50 -2.58 4.31 -10.60
C GLY A 50 -2.98 2.96 -9.98
N HIS A 51 -3.33 2.91 -8.70
CA HIS A 51 -3.67 1.67 -8.00
C HIS A 51 -5.02 1.77 -7.29
N GLY A 52 -5.62 0.59 -7.07
CA GLY A 52 -6.84 0.44 -6.30
C GLY A 52 -7.94 1.44 -6.69
N ASP A 53 -8.50 2.14 -5.70
CA ASP A 53 -9.56 3.14 -5.91
C ASP A 53 -9.04 4.58 -6.04
N SER A 54 -7.71 4.75 -6.09
CA SER A 54 -7.09 6.06 -6.27
C SER A 54 -7.15 6.52 -7.71
N ARG A 55 -6.81 7.81 -7.92
CA ARG A 55 -6.78 8.42 -9.25
C ARG A 55 -5.82 7.66 -10.16
N PRO A 56 -6.04 7.62 -11.49
CA PRO A 56 -5.04 7.10 -12.42
C PRO A 56 -3.74 7.90 -12.33
N LEU A 57 -2.64 7.31 -12.80
CA LEU A 57 -1.41 8.07 -13.00
C LEU A 57 -1.62 9.11 -14.11
N PRO A 58 -1.07 10.33 -13.96
CA PRO A 58 -1.08 11.30 -15.04
C PRO A 58 -0.24 10.79 -16.22
N SER A 59 -0.63 11.15 -17.44
CA SER A 59 0.04 10.73 -18.68
C SER A 59 1.50 11.19 -18.80
N ARG A 60 1.89 12.22 -18.04
CA ARG A 60 3.27 12.67 -17.86
C ARG A 60 3.51 12.87 -16.36
N PRO A 61 3.83 11.81 -15.62
CA PRO A 61 4.00 11.93 -14.18
C PRO A 61 5.25 12.76 -13.85
N PRO A 62 5.20 13.60 -12.79
CA PRO A 62 6.41 14.16 -12.21
C PRO A 62 7.32 13.04 -11.70
N PRO A 63 8.55 13.34 -11.23
CA PRO A 63 9.48 12.32 -10.74
C PRO A 63 8.80 11.35 -9.77
N TRP A 64 9.11 10.06 -9.90
CA TRP A 64 8.45 8.98 -9.17
C TRP A 64 8.38 9.25 -7.65
N GLY A 65 9.47 9.72 -7.05
CA GLY A 65 9.53 10.06 -5.63
C GLY A 65 8.58 11.20 -5.23
N GLU A 66 8.37 12.18 -6.11
CA GLU A 66 7.42 13.28 -5.88
C GLU A 66 5.98 12.78 -5.94
N VAL A 67 5.64 11.91 -6.90
CA VAL A 67 4.28 11.33 -6.99
C VAL A 67 3.95 10.53 -5.73
N PHE A 68 4.73 9.50 -5.44
CA PHE A 68 4.35 8.55 -4.38
C PHE A 68 4.67 9.08 -2.98
N GLY A 69 5.74 9.87 -2.81
CA GLY A 69 5.95 10.62 -1.57
C GLY A 69 4.85 11.66 -1.34
N GLY A 70 4.43 12.37 -2.40
CA GLY A 70 3.33 13.34 -2.35
C GLY A 70 1.99 12.69 -2.02
N ASP A 71 1.69 11.50 -2.54
CA ASP A 71 0.47 10.75 -2.19
C ASP A 71 0.47 10.40 -0.68
N VAL A 72 1.62 10.01 -0.11
CA VAL A 72 1.75 9.77 1.34
C VAL A 72 1.52 11.07 2.12
N LEU A 73 2.19 12.17 1.77
CA LEU A 73 2.06 13.43 2.49
C LEU A 73 0.64 13.99 2.42
N SER A 74 0.00 13.89 1.24
CA SER A 74 -1.40 14.27 1.04
C SER A 74 -2.33 13.45 1.94
N ALA A 75 -2.08 12.14 2.06
CA ALA A 75 -2.85 11.29 2.98
C ALA A 75 -2.62 11.64 4.45
N LEU A 76 -1.39 12.00 4.85
CA LEU A 76 -1.13 12.46 6.22
C LEU A 76 -1.90 13.73 6.54
N ASP A 77 -1.89 14.69 5.62
CA ASP A 77 -2.52 16.01 5.82
C ASP A 77 -4.04 15.88 5.93
N GLU A 78 -4.64 15.10 5.02
CA GLU A 78 -6.09 14.92 4.97
C GLU A 78 -6.60 13.95 6.05
N LEU A 79 -5.79 12.96 6.44
CA LEU A 79 -6.29 11.85 7.25
C LEU A 79 -5.81 11.81 8.69
N VAL A 80 -4.60 12.32 8.97
CA VAL A 80 -4.02 12.34 10.32
C VAL A 80 -4.14 13.74 10.92
N GLY A 81 -3.84 14.77 10.14
CA GLY A 81 -3.74 16.15 10.64
C GLY A 81 -2.43 16.43 11.39
N PRO A 82 -2.26 17.65 11.93
CA PRO A 82 -0.95 18.16 12.38
C PRO A 82 -0.47 17.62 13.74
N SER A 83 -1.30 16.93 14.51
CA SER A 83 -1.05 16.66 15.94
C SER A 83 -0.80 15.19 16.30
N GLY A 84 -0.69 14.28 15.32
CA GLY A 84 -0.54 12.84 15.56
C GLY A 84 0.89 12.34 15.36
N GLU A 85 1.37 11.47 16.24
CA GLU A 85 2.57 10.67 15.95
C GLU A 85 2.24 9.63 14.86
N VAL A 86 3.10 9.49 13.85
CA VAL A 86 2.90 8.54 12.75
C VAL A 86 4.04 7.54 12.69
N VAL A 87 3.69 6.27 12.52
CA VAL A 87 4.61 5.18 12.20
C VAL A 87 4.31 4.69 10.78
N GLY A 88 5.28 4.80 9.88
CA GLY A 88 5.14 4.31 8.51
C GLY A 88 5.50 2.83 8.40
N ILE A 89 4.70 2.06 7.69
CA ILE A 89 4.95 0.65 7.34
C ILE A 89 4.73 0.51 5.83
N GLY A 90 5.76 0.13 5.10
CA GLY A 90 5.70 0.09 3.64
C GLY A 90 6.38 -1.13 3.04
N HIS A 91 5.76 -1.72 2.04
CA HIS A 91 6.31 -2.84 1.26
C HIS A 91 6.71 -2.34 -0.13
N SER A 92 7.94 -2.66 -0.58
CA SER A 92 8.44 -2.36 -1.92
C SER A 92 8.27 -0.88 -2.29
N MET A 93 7.47 -0.56 -3.32
CA MET A 93 7.08 0.82 -3.66
C MET A 93 6.62 1.63 -2.45
N GLY A 94 5.79 1.06 -1.58
CA GLY A 94 5.30 1.75 -0.40
C GLY A 94 6.41 2.10 0.59
N GLY A 95 7.45 1.26 0.70
CA GLY A 95 8.62 1.57 1.51
C GLY A 95 9.44 2.74 0.94
N ALA A 96 9.66 2.74 -0.38
CA ALA A 96 10.36 3.82 -1.08
C ALA A 96 9.56 5.14 -1.07
N ALA A 97 8.22 5.06 -1.13
CA ALA A 97 7.32 6.20 -1.00
C ALA A 97 7.39 6.85 0.39
N LEU A 98 7.42 6.04 1.47
CA LEU A 98 7.59 6.54 2.84
C LEU A 98 8.94 7.23 3.05
N LEU A 99 10.01 6.70 2.46
CA LEU A 99 11.32 7.35 2.46
C LEU A 99 11.26 8.69 1.71
N SER A 100 10.70 8.70 0.50
CA SER A 100 10.53 9.91 -0.30
C SER A 100 9.74 10.99 0.46
N ALA A 101 8.64 10.61 1.11
CA ALA A 101 7.85 11.50 1.96
C ALA A 101 8.67 12.06 3.14
N SER A 102 9.48 11.22 3.78
CA SER A 102 10.36 11.64 4.89
C SER A 102 11.43 12.64 4.46
N LEU A 103 11.89 12.54 3.21
CA LEU A 103 12.89 13.43 2.63
C LEU A 103 12.27 14.75 2.17
N GLN A 104 11.05 14.71 1.62
CA GLN A 104 10.27 15.89 1.26
C GLN A 104 9.80 16.68 2.49
N ARG A 105 9.39 15.98 3.55
CA ARG A 105 8.94 16.59 4.81
C ARG A 105 9.58 15.88 6.02
N PRO A 106 10.81 16.26 6.40
CA PRO A 106 11.50 15.72 7.57
C PRO A 106 10.66 15.85 8.84
N GLY A 107 10.65 14.79 9.66
CA GLY A 107 9.84 14.73 10.88
C GLY A 107 8.41 14.23 10.70
N SER A 108 7.98 13.89 9.47
CA SER A 108 6.64 13.33 9.22
C SER A 108 6.38 11.98 9.91
N PHE A 109 7.44 11.23 10.26
CA PHE A 109 7.32 9.91 10.87
C PHE A 109 8.24 9.78 12.08
N ARG A 110 7.71 9.16 13.13
CA ARG A 110 8.48 8.76 14.31
C ARG A 110 9.38 7.56 14.01
N LYS A 111 8.86 6.60 13.24
CA LYS A 111 9.53 5.35 12.85
C LYS A 111 9.05 4.89 11.48
N LEU A 112 9.92 4.17 10.77
CA LEU A 112 9.60 3.49 9.52
C LEU A 112 9.94 2.00 9.64
N PHE A 113 9.02 1.14 9.21
CA PHE A 113 9.23 -0.29 8.97
C PHE A 113 9.15 -0.53 7.46
N LEU A 114 10.29 -0.82 6.84
CA LEU A 114 10.43 -0.94 5.40
C LEU A 114 10.67 -2.41 5.03
N ILE A 115 9.73 -3.00 4.29
CA ILE A 115 9.78 -4.39 3.86
C ILE A 115 10.22 -4.39 2.40
N GLU A 116 11.44 -4.87 2.15
CA GLU A 116 12.04 -4.96 0.81
C GLU A 116 11.88 -3.66 -0.02
N PRO A 117 12.29 -2.48 0.49
CA PRO A 117 12.10 -1.22 -0.24
C PRO A 117 12.95 -1.20 -1.51
N ILE A 118 12.39 -0.67 -2.60
CA ILE A 118 13.13 -0.49 -3.85
C ILE A 118 13.93 0.81 -3.76
N LEU A 119 15.25 0.68 -3.56
CA LEU A 119 16.18 1.81 -3.52
C LEU A 119 17.14 1.70 -4.70
N LEU A 120 16.88 2.48 -5.75
CA LEU A 120 17.73 2.55 -6.93
C LEU A 120 18.67 3.75 -6.83
N ASP A 121 19.97 3.52 -6.98
CA ASP A 121 20.96 4.59 -7.04
C ASP A 121 20.83 5.35 -8.37
N PRO A 122 20.53 6.66 -8.35
CA PRO A 122 20.40 7.48 -9.56
C PRO A 122 21.72 7.66 -10.32
N ALA A 123 22.86 7.38 -9.68
CA ALA A 123 24.15 7.37 -10.35
C ALA A 123 24.38 6.07 -11.12
N SER A 124 23.55 5.04 -10.90
CA SER A 124 23.57 3.83 -11.72
C SER A 124 22.96 4.15 -13.08
N ALA A 125 23.77 4.12 -14.13
CA ALA A 125 23.28 4.25 -15.49
C ALA A 125 22.26 3.13 -15.79
N PRO A 126 21.16 3.42 -16.50
CA PRO A 126 20.26 2.38 -16.99
C PRO A 126 21.08 1.41 -17.85
N SER A 127 21.15 0.14 -17.45
CA SER A 127 21.80 -0.90 -18.25
C SER A 127 20.76 -1.59 -19.14
N PRO A 128 21.12 -2.03 -20.35
CA PRO A 128 20.29 -2.95 -21.11
C PRO A 128 20.02 -4.20 -20.26
N GLY A 129 18.74 -4.44 -19.93
CA GLY A 129 18.35 -5.51 -19.02
C GLY A 129 18.33 -5.10 -17.53
N ASP A 130 18.18 -3.82 -17.23
CA ASP A 130 17.91 -3.39 -15.87
C ASP A 130 16.58 -3.96 -15.33
N MET A 131 16.51 -4.10 -14.01
CA MET A 131 15.36 -4.71 -13.34
C MET A 131 14.06 -3.94 -13.64
N SER A 132 14.13 -2.62 -13.74
CA SER A 132 13.00 -1.75 -14.08
C SER A 132 12.43 -2.04 -15.46
N GLY A 133 13.26 -2.15 -16.50
CA GLY A 133 12.84 -2.48 -17.86
C GLY A 133 12.25 -3.90 -17.97
N HIS A 134 12.82 -4.87 -17.24
CA HIS A 134 12.28 -6.22 -17.17
C HIS A 134 10.90 -6.27 -16.50
N LEU A 135 10.73 -5.59 -15.35
CA LEU A 135 9.46 -5.52 -14.62
C LEU A 135 8.41 -4.75 -15.42
N SER A 136 8.79 -3.64 -16.05
CA SER A 136 7.95 -2.88 -16.98
C SER A 136 7.43 -3.74 -18.12
N SER A 137 8.31 -4.51 -18.77
CA SER A 137 7.93 -5.42 -19.86
C SER A 137 7.04 -6.55 -19.38
N ALA A 138 7.28 -7.07 -18.18
CA ALA A 138 6.44 -8.10 -17.57
C ALA A 138 5.04 -7.56 -17.22
N ALA A 139 4.96 -6.34 -16.69
CA ALA A 139 3.71 -5.65 -16.37
C ALA A 139 2.82 -5.50 -17.62
N LYS A 140 3.37 -5.04 -18.75
CA LYS A 140 2.62 -4.90 -20.02
C LYS A 140 2.01 -6.20 -20.54
N ARG A 141 2.60 -7.35 -20.22
CA ARG A 141 2.09 -8.68 -20.61
C ARG A 141 1.07 -9.25 -19.63
N ARG A 142 0.78 -8.56 -18.54
CA ARG A 142 -0.13 -9.03 -17.50
C ARG A 142 -1.56 -9.04 -18.04
N LYS A 143 -2.22 -10.19 -17.98
CA LYS A 143 -3.67 -10.28 -18.24
C LYS A 143 -4.40 -9.36 -17.26
N ALA A 144 -5.25 -8.50 -17.78
CA ALA A 144 -5.95 -7.48 -17.00
C ALA A 144 -7.48 -7.63 -16.96
N ARG A 145 -8.04 -8.56 -17.76
CA ARG A 145 -9.47 -8.76 -17.93
C ARG A 145 -9.81 -10.25 -17.92
N TRP A 146 -10.91 -10.63 -17.28
CA TRP A 146 -11.40 -12.01 -17.14
C TRP A 146 -12.91 -12.09 -17.33
N GLY A 147 -13.41 -13.30 -17.61
CA GLY A 147 -14.84 -13.55 -17.81
C GLY A 147 -15.66 -13.36 -16.53
N ASP A 148 -15.05 -13.60 -15.37
CA ASP A 148 -15.60 -13.27 -14.06
C ASP A 148 -14.51 -13.11 -12.99
N MET A 149 -14.94 -12.82 -11.75
CA MET A 149 -14.05 -12.66 -10.59
C MET A 149 -13.35 -13.96 -10.15
N GLY A 150 -13.99 -15.11 -10.34
CA GLY A 150 -13.43 -16.42 -9.98
C GLY A 150 -12.29 -16.85 -10.93
N ASP A 151 -12.44 -16.56 -12.22
CA ASP A 151 -11.39 -16.70 -13.22
C ASP A 151 -10.20 -15.80 -12.91
N ALA A 152 -10.46 -14.56 -12.48
CA ALA A 152 -9.42 -13.63 -12.06
C ALA A 152 -8.67 -14.13 -10.82
N GLU A 153 -9.37 -14.62 -9.79
CA GLU A 153 -8.74 -15.22 -8.61
C GLU A 153 -7.89 -16.44 -8.97
N SER A 154 -8.43 -17.36 -9.77
CA SER A 154 -7.74 -18.57 -10.21
C SER A 154 -6.47 -18.22 -10.99
N TYR A 155 -6.57 -17.21 -11.87
CA TYR A 155 -5.42 -16.68 -12.58
C TYR A 155 -4.37 -16.12 -11.62
N LEU A 156 -4.74 -15.28 -10.64
CA LEU A 156 -3.81 -14.71 -9.68
C LEU A 156 -3.08 -15.81 -8.90
N ARG A 157 -3.82 -16.79 -8.37
CA ARG A 157 -3.25 -17.95 -7.64
C ARG A 157 -2.28 -18.78 -8.47
N SER A 158 -2.49 -18.87 -9.78
CA SER A 158 -1.58 -19.60 -10.66
C SER A 158 -0.21 -18.93 -10.79
N ARG A 159 -0.08 -17.63 -10.48
CA ARG A 159 1.17 -16.87 -10.66
C ARG A 159 2.08 -17.08 -9.47
N ARG A 160 3.35 -17.41 -9.75
CA ARG A 160 4.41 -17.65 -8.74
C ARG A 160 4.43 -16.65 -7.58
N PRO A 161 4.32 -15.32 -7.78
CA PRO A 161 4.31 -14.36 -6.67
C PRO A 161 3.18 -14.54 -5.67
N PHE A 162 2.07 -15.17 -6.07
CA PHE A 162 0.85 -15.30 -5.25
C PHE A 162 0.53 -16.74 -4.85
N GLN A 163 1.35 -17.73 -5.25
CA GLN A 163 1.11 -19.14 -4.94
C GLN A 163 1.11 -19.43 -3.43
N ASN A 164 1.89 -18.66 -2.66
CA ASN A 164 2.00 -18.81 -1.20
C ASN A 164 1.13 -17.81 -0.43
N PHE A 165 0.22 -17.09 -1.09
CA PHE A 165 -0.69 -16.19 -0.38
C PHE A 165 -1.66 -16.99 0.49
N SER A 166 -1.85 -16.55 1.73
CA SER A 166 -2.95 -17.05 2.56
C SER A 166 -4.30 -16.77 1.88
N GLN A 167 -5.34 -17.52 2.25
CA GLN A 167 -6.68 -17.27 1.74
C GLN A 167 -7.12 -15.82 2.00
N GLN A 168 -6.88 -15.31 3.21
CA GLN A 168 -7.21 -13.93 3.56
C GLN A 168 -6.45 -12.90 2.71
N GLY A 169 -5.18 -13.16 2.40
CA GLY A 169 -4.38 -12.31 1.53
C GLY A 169 -4.91 -12.29 0.10
N MET A 170 -5.35 -13.44 -0.42
CA MET A 170 -5.96 -13.49 -1.76
C MET A 170 -7.34 -12.83 -1.78
N ASP A 171 -8.17 -13.02 -0.75
CA ASP A 171 -9.47 -12.36 -0.62
C ASP A 171 -9.30 -10.82 -0.61
N ALA A 172 -8.24 -10.32 0.04
CA ALA A 172 -7.86 -8.92 0.02
C ALA A 172 -7.43 -8.45 -1.38
N MET A 173 -6.61 -9.22 -2.08
CA MET A 173 -6.22 -8.93 -3.47
C MET A 173 -7.44 -8.88 -4.40
N VAL A 174 -8.32 -9.87 -4.35
CA VAL A 174 -9.54 -9.92 -5.18
C VAL A 174 -10.44 -8.74 -4.87
N ARG A 175 -10.60 -8.37 -3.60
CA ARG A 175 -11.43 -7.24 -3.18
C ARG A 175 -10.88 -5.89 -3.63
N GLY A 176 -9.58 -5.66 -3.44
CA GLY A 176 -9.00 -4.34 -3.57
C GLY A 176 -8.32 -4.09 -4.92
N CYS A 177 -7.72 -5.12 -5.53
CA CYS A 177 -7.02 -4.99 -6.82
C CYS A 177 -7.91 -5.26 -8.04
N LEU A 178 -9.11 -5.83 -7.86
CA LEU A 178 -10.04 -6.10 -8.96
C LEU A 178 -11.32 -5.28 -8.84
N ARG A 179 -11.90 -4.95 -9.98
CA ARG A 179 -13.25 -4.39 -10.12
C ARG A 179 -14.06 -5.24 -11.08
N LEU A 180 -15.38 -5.14 -11.00
CA LEU A 180 -16.24 -5.67 -12.06
C LEU A 180 -16.00 -4.85 -13.34
N SER A 181 -16.06 -5.53 -14.48
CA SER A 181 -16.14 -4.89 -15.79
C SER A 181 -17.42 -4.07 -15.92
N ASP A 182 -17.45 -3.18 -16.91
CA ASP A 182 -18.60 -2.29 -17.18
C ASP A 182 -19.89 -3.07 -17.48
N ASP A 183 -19.77 -4.29 -18.01
CA ASP A 183 -20.89 -5.23 -18.23
C ASP A 183 -21.45 -5.86 -16.93
N GLY A 184 -20.77 -5.66 -15.79
CA GLY A 184 -21.12 -6.22 -14.49
C GLY A 184 -20.90 -7.73 -14.35
N VAL A 185 -20.34 -8.38 -15.36
CA VAL A 185 -20.07 -9.83 -15.40
C VAL A 185 -18.58 -10.11 -15.29
N GLY A 186 -17.79 -9.42 -16.12
CA GLY A 186 -16.35 -9.58 -16.18
C GLY A 186 -15.62 -9.02 -14.95
N ALA A 187 -14.32 -9.29 -14.88
CA ALA A 187 -13.43 -8.72 -13.89
C ALA A 187 -12.25 -8.02 -14.54
N GLU A 188 -11.76 -6.95 -13.92
CA GLU A 188 -10.63 -6.15 -14.40
C GLU A 188 -9.66 -5.79 -13.27
N LEU A 189 -8.38 -5.66 -13.61
CA LEU A 189 -7.42 -5.02 -12.70
C LEU A 189 -7.77 -3.54 -12.51
N LYS A 190 -7.68 -3.08 -11.26
CA LYS A 190 -7.74 -1.65 -10.95
C LYS A 190 -6.45 -0.92 -11.29
N CYS A 191 -5.31 -1.61 -11.17
CA CYS A 191 -4.03 -1.14 -11.70
C CYS A 191 -3.87 -1.64 -13.14
N ASP A 192 -4.00 -0.72 -14.09
CA ASP A 192 -3.87 -1.04 -15.52
C ASP A 192 -2.41 -1.43 -15.86
N PRO A 193 -2.17 -2.44 -16.72
CA PRO A 193 -0.83 -2.87 -17.10
C PRO A 193 0.11 -1.76 -17.60
N GLU A 194 -0.41 -0.76 -18.33
CA GLU A 194 0.42 0.36 -18.79
C GLU A 194 0.80 1.26 -17.60
N SER A 195 -0.16 1.56 -16.72
CA SER A 195 0.13 2.30 -15.47
C SER A 195 1.13 1.56 -14.58
N GLU A 196 0.98 0.25 -14.40
CA GLU A 196 1.93 -0.58 -13.64
C GLU A 196 3.33 -0.52 -14.28
N SER A 197 3.40 -0.56 -15.62
CA SER A 197 4.64 -0.42 -16.38
C SER A 197 5.31 0.94 -16.17
N ASP A 198 4.54 2.02 -16.23
CA ASP A 198 5.02 3.38 -16.02
C ASP A 198 5.58 3.57 -14.61
N VAL A 199 5.00 2.91 -13.59
CA VAL A 199 5.57 2.89 -12.24
C VAL A 199 6.97 2.26 -12.25
N TYR A 200 7.16 1.09 -12.87
CA TYR A 200 8.47 0.43 -12.90
C TYR A 200 9.53 1.22 -13.68
N LEU A 201 9.15 1.88 -14.78
CA LEU A 201 10.05 2.75 -15.54
C LEU A 201 10.41 4.01 -14.76
N GLY A 202 9.43 4.64 -14.11
CA GLY A 202 9.63 5.83 -13.29
C GLY A 202 10.57 5.60 -12.10
N GLN A 203 10.60 4.37 -11.56
CA GLN A 203 11.54 3.99 -10.49
C GLN A 203 13.00 4.15 -10.94
N GLY A 204 13.33 3.71 -12.16
CA GLY A 204 14.68 3.77 -12.72
C GLY A 204 15.12 5.18 -13.17
N GLN A 205 14.17 6.08 -13.46
CA GLN A 205 14.46 7.39 -14.05
C GLN A 205 14.61 8.55 -13.05
N GLY A 206 14.47 8.34 -11.73
CA GLY A 206 14.83 9.42 -10.78
C GLY A 206 14.24 9.44 -9.36
N GLY A 207 13.67 8.35 -8.83
CA GLY A 207 12.90 8.44 -7.57
C GLY A 207 13.60 8.02 -6.27
N GLY A 208 14.37 6.93 -6.29
CA GLY A 208 14.76 6.25 -5.04
C GLY A 208 16.05 6.76 -4.39
N GLY A 209 17.09 6.99 -5.16
CA GLY A 209 18.44 7.21 -4.61
C GLY A 209 18.98 8.63 -4.73
N THR A 210 18.33 9.56 -5.44
CA THR A 210 18.76 10.99 -5.48
C THR A 210 18.75 11.60 -4.09
N ALA A 211 17.86 11.12 -3.23
CA ALA A 211 17.80 11.55 -1.85
C ALA A 211 18.78 10.81 -0.93
N CYS A 212 19.11 9.54 -1.20
CA CYS A 212 20.08 8.77 -0.43
C CYS A 212 21.54 9.20 -0.70
N GLY A 213 21.87 9.52 -1.97
CA GLY A 213 23.20 9.97 -2.40
C GLY A 213 23.62 11.33 -1.83
N ARG A 214 22.68 12.20 -1.45
CA ARG A 214 22.98 13.47 -0.76
C ARG A 214 23.25 13.30 0.74
N GLN A 215 22.77 12.23 1.37
CA GLN A 215 22.97 11.97 2.80
C GLN A 215 24.22 11.15 3.12
N SER A 216 24.86 10.49 2.14
CA SER A 216 26.09 9.71 2.37
C SER A 216 27.30 10.54 2.80
N ARG A 217 27.20 11.88 2.85
CA ARG A 217 28.20 12.77 3.47
C ARG A 217 27.90 13.15 4.94
N GLY A 218 26.77 12.71 5.48
CA GLY A 218 26.42 12.85 6.89
C GLY A 218 26.44 11.49 7.57
N SER A 219 27.52 11.19 8.31
CA SER A 219 27.69 10.00 9.15
C SER A 219 26.36 9.53 9.79
N ALA A 220 25.78 8.45 9.27
CA ALA A 220 24.74 7.69 9.95
C ALA A 220 25.36 7.11 11.22
N ARG A 221 25.30 7.87 12.32
CA ARG A 221 25.67 7.37 13.64
C ARG A 221 24.63 6.34 14.05
N ARG A 222 25.05 5.08 14.15
CA ARG A 222 24.33 4.09 14.98
C ARG A 222 24.38 4.63 16.41
N HIS A 223 23.30 5.27 16.86
CA HIS A 223 23.23 5.75 18.23
C HIS A 223 22.60 4.68 19.13
N THR A 224 23.48 3.95 19.81
CA THR A 224 23.22 3.48 21.17
C THR A 224 23.03 4.70 22.07
N SER A 225 22.08 4.60 22.98
CA SER A 225 21.57 5.65 23.87
C SER A 225 22.63 6.43 24.66
N SER A 226 22.48 7.77 24.71
CA SER A 226 22.68 8.57 25.93
C SER A 226 22.06 9.96 25.79
N LEU A 227 21.35 10.39 26.83
CA LEU A 227 20.71 11.70 27.02
C LEU A 227 21.68 12.88 26.89
N GLY A 228 21.22 14.03 26.39
CA GLY A 228 21.92 15.30 26.64
C GLY A 228 21.62 16.49 25.72
N ARG A 229 20.82 17.44 26.25
CA ARG A 229 20.80 18.91 26.08
C ARG A 229 20.36 19.60 24.77
N CYS A 230 19.48 20.58 25.00
CA CYS A 230 18.94 21.61 24.10
C CYS A 230 19.91 22.77 23.80
N LEU A 231 19.60 23.52 22.71
CA LEU A 231 19.57 25.01 22.52
C LEU A 231 20.08 25.48 21.11
N PRO A 232 19.73 26.70 20.60
CA PRO A 232 18.79 26.85 19.47
C PRO A 232 19.26 27.79 18.33
N ARG A 233 18.30 28.24 17.48
CA ARG A 233 18.27 29.33 16.46
C ARG A 233 18.41 28.88 15.00
N SER A 234 17.85 29.55 13.97
CA SER A 234 16.61 30.32 13.74
C SER A 234 16.73 30.85 12.30
N SER A 235 15.74 30.63 11.43
CA SER A 235 15.48 31.44 10.21
C SER A 235 14.09 31.09 9.66
N PRO A 236 13.33 32.03 9.08
CA PRO A 236 11.90 31.89 8.84
C PRO A 236 11.59 31.04 7.60
N PRO A 237 10.46 30.31 7.55
CA PRO A 237 10.02 29.67 6.32
C PRO A 237 9.42 30.72 5.38
N ARG A 238 9.77 30.63 4.09
CA ARG A 238 9.11 31.37 3.01
C ARG A 238 7.69 30.81 2.85
N THR A 239 6.70 31.68 2.84
CA THR A 239 5.29 31.38 2.59
C THR A 239 5.10 30.92 1.14
N PHE A 240 4.52 29.73 0.95
CA PHE A 240 4.04 29.28 -0.35
C PHE A 240 2.51 29.28 -0.29
N GLU A 241 1.85 30.00 -1.19
CA GLU A 241 0.39 30.04 -1.30
C GLU A 241 -0.15 28.72 -1.89
N PRO A 242 -1.29 28.20 -1.40
CA PRO A 242 -1.92 27.01 -1.96
C PRO A 242 -2.71 27.33 -3.24
N SER A 243 -2.52 26.49 -4.27
CA SER A 243 -3.34 26.46 -5.49
C SER A 243 -4.73 25.83 -5.22
N PRO A 244 -5.76 26.15 -6.05
CA PRO A 244 -7.17 25.96 -5.69
C PRO A 244 -7.68 24.50 -5.80
N PRO A 245 -8.83 24.16 -5.16
CA PRO A 245 -9.24 22.79 -4.91
C PRO A 245 -10.00 22.17 -6.10
N GLY A 246 -9.45 21.09 -6.68
CA GLY A 246 -10.12 20.22 -7.63
C GLY A 246 -10.65 18.92 -6.98
N SER A 247 -11.98 18.80 -6.91
CA SER A 247 -12.84 17.63 -6.62
C SER A 247 -12.35 16.57 -5.61
N ARG A 248 -12.93 16.66 -4.41
CA ARG A 248 -12.73 15.81 -3.22
C ARG A 248 -13.72 14.64 -3.21
N ASP A 249 -13.26 13.41 -3.42
CA ASP A 249 -13.80 12.29 -2.65
C ASP A 249 -12.72 11.25 -2.32
N LEU A 250 -12.05 11.49 -1.20
CA LEU A 250 -11.01 10.64 -0.62
C LEU A 250 -11.59 9.50 0.23
N ARG A 251 -12.90 9.49 0.54
CA ARG A 251 -13.53 8.47 1.41
C ARG A 251 -13.56 7.09 0.75
N ALA A 252 -13.57 7.03 -0.58
CA ALA A 252 -13.44 5.78 -1.34
C ALA A 252 -12.00 5.23 -1.39
N ARG A 253 -10.99 6.02 -0.99
CA ARG A 253 -9.57 5.77 -1.27
C ARG A 253 -8.76 5.26 -0.08
N CYS A 254 -9.34 5.30 1.12
CA CYS A 254 -8.64 4.99 2.36
C CYS A 254 -9.53 4.20 3.30
N TRP A 255 -8.95 3.23 4.00
CA TRP A 255 -9.62 2.57 5.12
C TRP A 255 -9.15 3.19 6.43
N ARG A 256 -10.10 3.47 7.32
CA ARG A 256 -9.84 3.89 8.71
C ARG A 256 -10.39 2.83 9.64
N GLY A 257 -9.59 2.43 10.62
CA GLY A 257 -10.02 1.57 11.72
C GLY A 257 -9.80 2.23 13.08
N LEU A 258 -10.78 2.10 13.97
CA LEU A 258 -10.66 2.30 15.41
C LEU A 258 -11.32 1.10 16.11
N GLY A 259 -10.56 0.37 16.93
CA GLY A 259 -11.11 -0.62 17.88
C GLY A 259 -10.61 -2.06 17.73
N THR A 260 -10.88 -2.85 18.78
CA THR A 260 -10.79 -4.31 18.85
C THR A 260 -12.07 -4.92 18.30
N LEU A 261 -11.98 -5.66 17.18
CA LEU A 261 -13.09 -6.25 16.41
C LEU A 261 -14.10 -5.25 15.82
N VAL A 262 -14.03 -5.07 14.51
CA VAL A 262 -15.17 -4.57 13.72
C VAL A 262 -15.92 -5.79 13.17
N SER A 263 -17.17 -5.95 13.59
CA SER A 263 -18.14 -6.83 12.95
C SER A 263 -18.47 -6.28 11.56
N TRP A 264 -18.13 -7.04 10.51
CA TRP A 264 -18.33 -6.62 9.13
C TRP A 264 -19.69 -7.08 8.58
N ARG A 265 -20.55 -6.12 8.21
CA ARG A 265 -21.69 -6.40 7.31
C ARG A 265 -21.21 -6.35 5.85
N THR A 266 -21.23 -7.50 5.18
CA THR A 266 -21.09 -7.62 3.72
C THR A 266 -22.09 -6.70 3.01
N PRO A 267 -21.69 -5.89 2.00
CA PRO A 267 -22.64 -5.10 1.23
C PRO A 267 -23.67 -6.01 0.54
N PRO A 268 -24.97 -5.64 0.50
CA PRO A 268 -26.05 -6.51 0.00
C PRO A 268 -25.79 -7.10 -1.39
N LYS A 269 -25.15 -6.32 -2.28
CA LYS A 269 -24.81 -6.73 -3.65
C LYS A 269 -23.80 -7.88 -3.76
N TRP A 270 -23.07 -8.22 -2.69
CA TRP A 270 -22.16 -9.37 -2.63
C TRP A 270 -22.81 -10.63 -2.03
N ARG A 271 -24.04 -10.56 -1.50
CA ARG A 271 -24.76 -11.72 -0.95
C ARG A 271 -25.54 -12.51 -2.01
N ALA A 272 -25.83 -11.90 -3.17
CA ALA A 272 -26.79 -12.43 -4.12
C ALA A 272 -26.27 -13.57 -5.05
N ARG A 273 -25.02 -14.02 -4.93
CA ARG A 273 -24.50 -15.15 -5.74
C ARG A 273 -23.69 -16.18 -4.92
N ARG A 274 -24.11 -16.46 -3.68
CA ARG A 274 -23.64 -17.62 -2.90
C ARG A 274 -24.71 -18.72 -2.79
N HIS A 275 -25.40 -19.02 -3.89
CA HIS A 275 -26.21 -20.24 -3.99
C HIS A 275 -25.60 -21.17 -5.03
N TRP A 276 -24.55 -21.89 -4.63
CA TRP A 276 -24.17 -23.12 -5.32
C TRP A 276 -25.15 -24.21 -4.87
N ARG A 277 -26.12 -24.56 -5.73
CA ARG A 277 -26.90 -25.80 -5.59
C ARG A 277 -25.97 -26.97 -5.95
N TRP A 278 -25.52 -27.70 -4.94
CA TRP A 278 -25.02 -29.06 -5.14
C TRP A 278 -26.23 -29.96 -5.43
N GLY A 279 -26.49 -30.21 -6.72
CA GLY A 279 -27.44 -31.22 -7.17
C GLY A 279 -26.85 -32.60 -6.96
N GLY A 280 -27.53 -33.43 -6.17
CA GLY A 280 -27.07 -34.73 -5.75
C GLY A 280 -27.03 -35.80 -6.83
N ARG A 281 -26.33 -36.88 -6.51
CA ARG A 281 -26.71 -38.23 -6.89
C ARG A 281 -26.50 -39.14 -5.68
N SER A 282 -27.61 -39.55 -5.09
CA SER A 282 -27.73 -40.74 -4.28
C SER A 282 -27.43 -41.97 -5.14
N GLN A 283 -26.56 -42.86 -4.68
CA GLN A 283 -26.78 -44.29 -4.86
C GLN A 283 -26.14 -45.03 -3.68
N SER A 284 -27.00 -45.76 -2.99
CA SER A 284 -26.75 -46.79 -2.01
C SER A 284 -25.97 -47.96 -2.61
N ALA A 285 -25.01 -48.51 -1.86
CA ALA A 285 -24.71 -49.94 -1.93
C ALA A 285 -24.14 -50.39 -0.58
N SER A 286 -24.98 -51.14 0.12
CA SER A 286 -24.67 -52.00 1.24
C SER A 286 -23.81 -53.20 0.80
N GLY A 287 -22.80 -53.54 1.60
CA GLY A 287 -22.58 -54.92 2.06
C GLY A 287 -21.82 -55.92 1.17
N ALA A 288 -20.95 -56.66 1.88
CA ALA A 288 -20.51 -58.03 1.68
C ALA A 288 -19.32 -58.33 0.74
N GLY A 289 -18.27 -58.90 1.34
CA GLY A 289 -17.85 -60.26 0.99
C GLY A 289 -16.48 -60.43 0.33
N PHE A 290 -15.60 -61.08 1.11
CA PHE A 290 -14.32 -61.73 0.77
C PHE A 290 -13.11 -60.87 0.41
#